data_AF-A0A212KUZ9-F1
#
_entry.id   AF-A0A212KUZ9-F1
#
_cell.length_a   1.000
_cell.length_b   1.000
_cell.length_c   1.000
_cell.angle_alpha   90.00
_cell.angle_beta   90.00
_cell.angle_gamma   90.00
#
_symmetry.space_group_name_H-M   'P 1'
#
loop_
_entity.id
_entity.type
_entity.pdbx_description
1 polymer ?
#
loop_
_entity_poly.entity_id
_entity_poly.type
_entity_poly.pdbx_seq_one_letter_code
_entity_poly.pdbx_strand_id
1 'polypeptide(L)' 'MSKKKVFVQDLRDKTLEEVNVQTEDLRKELYTMRCQRVMDKKAENIHRYKELKKQIAQAMTIVHEKQKSA' A
#
# COMPACT_ATOMS: atom_id res chain seq x y z
N MET A 1 -2.74 -19.78 3.96
CA MET A 1 -1.87 -18.69 3.43
C MET A 1 -2.15 -17.42 4.22
N SER A 2 -1.13 -16.75 4.79
CA SER A 2 -1.36 -15.49 5.52
C SER A 2 -1.75 -14.38 4.52
N LYS A 3 -2.76 -13.53 4.84
CA LYS A 3 -3.32 -12.49 3.94
C LYS A 3 -2.26 -11.63 3.24
N LYS A 4 -1.10 -11.47 3.89
CA LYS A 4 0.04 -10.70 3.40
C LYS A 4 0.81 -11.35 2.23
N LYS A 5 0.87 -12.69 2.18
CA LYS A 5 1.53 -13.41 1.06
C LYS A 5 0.68 -13.33 -0.21
N VAL A 6 -0.64 -13.44 -0.05
CA VAL A 6 -1.61 -13.32 -1.15
C VAL A 6 -1.52 -11.94 -1.80
N PHE A 7 -1.53 -10.86 -0.99
CA PHE A 7 -1.41 -9.50 -1.51
C PHE A 7 -0.13 -9.24 -2.34
N VAL A 8 1.00 -9.82 -1.94
CA VAL A 8 2.27 -9.66 -2.68
C VAL A 8 2.26 -10.46 -3.98
N GLN A 9 1.64 -11.63 -3.99
CA GLN A 9 1.46 -12.43 -5.21
C GLN A 9 0.53 -11.70 -6.20
N ASP A 10 -0.61 -11.20 -5.71
CA ASP A 10 -1.56 -10.43 -6.52
C ASP A 10 -0.94 -9.17 -7.15
N LEU A 11 0.02 -8.52 -6.46
CA LEU A 11 0.75 -7.36 -7.00
C LEU A 11 1.80 -7.74 -8.06
N ARG A 12 2.36 -8.95 -7.98
CA ARG A 12 3.32 -9.45 -8.97
C ARG A 12 2.62 -9.79 -10.28
N ASP A 13 1.42 -10.35 -10.21
CA ASP A 13 0.63 -10.77 -11.37
C ASP A 13 0.04 -9.58 -12.16
N LYS A 14 -0.10 -8.40 -11.53
CA LYS A 14 -0.59 -7.16 -12.15
C LYS A 14 0.41 -6.48 -13.07
N THR A 15 -0.05 -5.61 -13.96
CA THR A 15 0.84 -4.80 -14.83
C THR A 15 1.51 -3.66 -14.05
N LEU A 16 2.60 -3.09 -14.59
CA LEU A 16 3.32 -1.98 -13.93
C LEU A 16 2.41 -0.77 -13.69
N GLU A 17 1.54 -0.46 -14.66
CA GLU A 17 0.59 0.64 -14.59
C GLU A 17 -0.45 0.43 -13.49
N GLU A 18 -1.00 -0.78 -13.38
CA GLU A 18 -1.95 -1.14 -12.32
C GLU A 18 -1.32 -1.04 -10.93
N VAL A 19 -0.06 -1.48 -10.76
CA VAL A 19 0.65 -1.36 -9.48
C VAL A 19 0.89 0.11 -9.11
N ASN A 20 1.16 0.98 -10.09
CA ASN A 20 1.29 2.41 -9.87
C ASN A 20 -0.03 3.06 -9.44
N VAL A 21 -1.13 2.74 -10.13
CA VAL A 21 -2.48 3.22 -9.76
C VAL A 21 -2.84 2.79 -8.34
N GLN A 22 -2.60 1.51 -8.00
CA GLN A 22 -2.83 1.02 -6.64
C GLN A 22 -1.94 1.72 -5.60
N THR A 23 -0.71 2.06 -5.95
CA THR A 23 0.20 2.79 -5.05
C THR A 23 -0.33 4.20 -4.75
N GLU A 24 -0.84 4.90 -5.76
CA GLU A 24 -1.44 6.22 -5.60
C GLU A 24 -2.73 6.19 -4.78
N ASP A 25 -3.58 5.18 -4.98
CA ASP A 25 -4.80 5.03 -4.19
C ASP A 25 -4.51 4.69 -2.72
N LEU A 26 -3.54 3.82 -2.45
CA LEU A 26 -3.08 3.55 -1.08
C LEU A 26 -2.48 4.80 -0.40
N ARG A 27 -1.81 5.68 -1.16
CA ARG A 27 -1.30 6.97 -0.66
C ARG A 27 -2.45 7.91 -0.28
N LYS A 28 -3.52 7.99 -1.08
CA LYS A 28 -4.72 8.79 -0.77
C LYS A 28 -5.44 8.27 0.49
N GLU A 29 -5.57 6.96 0.64
CA GLU A 29 -6.14 6.35 1.85
C GLU A 29 -5.30 6.70 3.09
N LEU A 30 -3.96 6.62 2.97
CA LEU A 30 -3.04 7.00 4.04
C LEU A 30 -3.13 8.51 4.38
N TYR A 31 -3.31 9.38 3.39
CA TYR A 31 -3.52 10.81 3.59
C TYR A 31 -4.81 11.07 4.37
N THR A 32 -5.91 10.44 3.96
CA THR A 32 -7.21 10.53 4.63
C THR A 32 -7.12 10.09 6.09
N MET A 33 -6.44 8.97 6.36
CA MET A 33 -6.22 8.49 7.74
C MET A 33 -5.34 9.45 8.56
N ARG A 34 -4.36 10.12 7.94
CA ARG A 34 -3.57 11.16 8.62
C ARG A 34 -4.44 12.36 8.99
N CYS A 35 -5.31 12.80 8.08
CA CYS A 35 -6.25 13.88 8.33
C CYS A 35 -7.20 13.53 9.47
N GLN A 36 -7.86 12.37 9.43
CA GLN A 36 -8.73 11.88 10.51
C GLN A 36 -8.00 11.83 11.85
N ARG A 37 -6.75 11.35 11.87
CA ARG A 37 -5.95 11.31 13.11
C ARG A 37 -5.72 12.69 13.73
N VAL A 38 -5.54 13.71 12.88
CA VAL A 38 -5.39 15.10 13.34
C VAL A 38 -6.72 15.66 13.85
N MET A 39 -7.83 15.33 13.19
CA MET A 39 -9.16 15.83 13.54
C MET A 39 -9.76 15.17 14.79
N ASP A 40 -9.72 13.84 14.89
CA ASP A 40 -10.50 13.09 15.88
C ASP A 40 -9.77 12.86 17.21
N LYS A 41 -8.47 13.20 17.32
CA LYS A 41 -7.56 12.96 18.47
C LYS A 41 -7.51 11.52 19.04
N LYS A 42 -8.37 10.59 18.61
CA LYS A 42 -8.38 9.16 18.91
C LYS A 42 -8.16 8.39 17.61
N ALA A 43 -7.05 7.65 17.53
CA ALA A 43 -6.77 6.79 16.38
C ALA A 43 -7.40 5.42 16.61
N GLU A 44 -8.59 5.18 16.07
CA GLU A 44 -9.25 3.87 16.20
C GLU A 44 -8.52 2.76 15.43
N ASN A 45 -7.78 3.13 14.36
CA ASN A 45 -7.24 2.17 13.39
C ASN A 45 -5.71 2.25 13.22
N ILE A 46 -4.96 2.24 14.33
CA ILE A 46 -3.47 2.24 14.32
C ILE A 46 -2.91 1.03 13.55
N HIS A 47 -3.56 -0.13 13.64
CA HIS A 47 -3.15 -1.34 12.92
C HIS A 47 -3.27 -1.18 11.41
N ARG A 48 -4.38 -0.60 10.91
CA ARG A 48 -4.59 -0.34 9.48
C ARG A 48 -3.55 0.64 8.94
N TYR A 49 -3.19 1.67 9.70
CA TYR A 49 -2.13 2.61 9.30
C TYR A 49 -0.77 1.92 9.12
N LYS A 50 -0.41 1.00 10.02
CA LYS A 50 0.82 0.21 9.90
C LYS A 50 0.77 -0.75 8.71
N GLU A 51 -0.40 -1.31 8.40
CA GLU A 51 -0.58 -2.20 7.26
C GLU A 51 -0.51 -1.44 5.93
N LEU A 52 -1.19 -0.30 5.80
CA LEU A 52 -1.12 0.56 4.62
C LEU A 52 0.32 0.98 4.29
N LYS A 53 1.10 1.36 5.30
CA LYS A 53 2.53 1.66 5.11
C LYS A 53 3.31 0.48 4.53
N LYS A 54 3.04 -0.73 5.01
CA LYS A 54 3.70 -1.95 4.51
C LYS A 54 3.25 -2.28 3.10
N GLN A 55 1.98 -2.13 2.79
CA GLN A 55 1.43 -2.37 1.45
C GLN A 55 2.05 -1.41 0.42
N ILE A 56 2.17 -0.12 0.76
CA ILE A 56 2.85 0.88 -0.09
C ILE A 56 4.31 0.48 -0.32
N ALA A 57 5.04 0.11 0.73
CA ALA A 57 6.44 -0.30 0.61
C ALA A 57 6.60 -1.52 -0.31
N GLN A 58 5.73 -2.52 -0.16
CA GLN A 58 5.73 -3.73 -1.00
C GLN A 58 5.42 -3.41 -2.47
N ALA A 59 4.41 -2.56 -2.73
CA ALA A 59 4.08 -2.13 -4.08
C ALA A 59 5.25 -1.38 -4.74
N MET A 60 5.89 -0.46 -4.02
CA MET A 60 7.07 0.27 -4.50
C MET A 60 8.26 -0.67 -4.78
N THR A 61 8.48 -1.70 -3.94
CA THR A 61 9.51 -2.71 -4.21
C THR A 61 9.23 -3.47 -5.50
N ILE A 62 7.99 -3.89 -5.74
CA ILE A 62 7.62 -4.62 -6.97
C ILE A 62 7.77 -3.73 -8.21
N VAL A 63 7.39 -2.45 -8.13
CA VAL A 63 7.63 -1.48 -9.21
C VAL A 63 9.11 -1.40 -9.53
N HIS A 64 9.96 -1.27 -8.50
CA HIS A 64 11.41 -1.20 -8.68
C HIS A 64 12.00 -2.50 -9.24
N GLU A 65 11.55 -3.66 -8.75
CA GLU A 65 11.94 -4.98 -9.29
C GLU A 65 11.61 -5.08 -10.78
N LYS A 66 10.39 -4.69 -11.18
CA LYS A 66 9.95 -4.70 -12.58
C LYS A 66 10.71 -3.72 -13.46
N GLN A 67 11.01 -2.53 -12.95
CA GLN A 67 11.82 -1.52 -13.66
C GLN A 67 13.27 -1.94 -13.85
N LYS A 68 13.85 -2.68 -12.89
CA LYS A 68 15.23 -3.17 -12.95
C LYS A 68 15.39 -4.41 -13.84
N SER A 69 14.33 -5.20 -13.99
CA SER A 69 14.30 -6.36 -14.90
C SER A 69 13.97 -6.00 -16.36
N ALA A 70 13.54 -4.76 -16.61
CA ALA A 70 13.33 -4.21 -17.95
C ALA A 70 14.65 -3.66 -18.50
#